data_AF-A0AAW0KBP8-F1
#
_entry.id   AF-A0AAW0KBP8-F1
#
_cell.length_a   1.000
_cell.length_b   1.000
_cell.length_c   1.000
_cell.angle_alpha   90.00
_cell.angle_beta   90.00
_cell.angle_gamma   90.00
#
_symmetry.space_group_name_H-M   'P 1'
#
loop_
_entity.id
_entity.type
_entity.pdbx_description
1 polymer ?
#
loop_
_entity_poly.entity_id
_entity_poly.type
_entity_poly.pdbx_seq_one_letter_code
_entity_poly.pdbx_strand_id
1 'polypeptide(L)'
;MSGVWIFDKNGVARLITNPTRESFEQKEPPYPGTATSPGARPRVLVYLPANQVIRSYTQLEHCLTELGWSRYHNSGCPNLLQFHRSENSAHLISLPKNFDNFKTLHMYDIVVKNRSFFENGVARLITNPTRESFEQKEPPYPGTATSPGARPRVLVYLPANQEIRSYTQLEHCLTELGWSRYHNSGCPNLLQFHRSENSAHLISLPKNFDNFKTLHMYDIVVKNRSFFEVRDATAC
;
A
#
# COMPACT_ATOMS: atom_id res chain seq x y z
N MET A 1 10.38 28.07 8.20
CA MET A 1 10.87 28.29 6.82
C MET A 1 11.49 26.99 6.31
N SER A 2 10.80 26.24 5.46
CA SER A 2 11.34 25.01 4.85
C SER A 2 11.42 25.19 3.33
N GLY A 3 12.63 25.37 2.81
CA GLY A 3 12.92 25.40 1.39
C GLY A 3 14.30 24.82 1.14
N VAL A 4 14.47 24.14 0.01
CA VAL A 4 15.77 23.59 -0.40
C VAL A 4 16.49 24.66 -1.21
N TRP A 5 17.71 24.98 -0.81
CA TRP A 5 18.60 25.87 -1.56
C TRP A 5 19.31 25.06 -2.65
N ILE A 6 19.22 25.53 -3.89
CA ILE A 6 19.95 24.93 -5.01
C ILE A 6 20.89 25.98 -5.59
N PHE A 7 22.16 25.64 -5.67
CA PHE A 7 23.19 26.44 -6.33
C PHE A 7 23.37 25.95 -7.75
N ASP A 8 23.27 26.84 -8.73
CA ASP A 8 23.65 26.50 -10.10
C ASP A 8 25.16 26.65 -10.33
N LYS A 9 25.64 26.09 -11.45
CA LYS A 9 27.04 26.12 -11.86
C LYS A 9 27.63 27.53 -12.07
N ASN A 10 26.78 28.56 -12.03
CA ASN A 10 27.17 29.97 -12.12
C ASN A 10 27.19 30.65 -10.74
N GLY A 11 27.00 29.90 -9.66
CA GLY A 11 27.06 30.39 -8.28
C GLY A 11 25.78 31.08 -7.78
N VAL A 12 24.67 31.04 -8.53
CA VAL A 12 23.42 31.67 -8.12
C VAL A 12 22.60 30.69 -7.28
N ALA A 13 22.28 31.12 -6.05
CA ALA A 13 21.44 30.36 -5.13
C ALA A 13 19.96 30.72 -5.34
N ARG A 14 19.12 29.73 -5.63
CA ARG A 14 17.65 29.90 -5.68
C ARG A 14 16.97 29.12 -4.57
N LEU A 15 16.08 29.79 -3.84
CA LEU A 15 15.26 29.19 -2.79
C LEU A 15 13.96 28.67 -3.41
N ILE A 16 13.71 27.36 -3.31
CA ILE A 16 12.45 26.74 -3.72
C ILE A 16 11.62 26.45 -2.46
N THR A 17 10.44 27.05 -2.35
CA THR A 17 9.47 26.82 -1.27
C THR A 17 8.87 25.41 -1.39
N ASN A 18 8.94 24.61 -0.31
CA ASN A 18 8.37 23.26 -0.29
C ASN A 18 6.82 23.32 -0.20
N PRO A 19 6.05 22.78 -1.15
CA PRO A 19 4.58 22.92 -1.17
C PRO A 19 3.84 21.89 -0.30
N THR A 20 4.55 20.97 0.35
CA THR A 20 3.97 19.70 0.83
C THR A 20 3.29 19.72 2.20
N ARG A 21 3.25 20.86 2.89
CA ARG A 21 2.72 20.91 4.28
C ARG A 21 1.25 21.38 4.38
N GLU A 22 0.70 22.04 3.36
CA GLU A 22 -0.63 22.67 3.45
C GLU A 22 -1.74 21.93 2.68
N SER A 23 -1.42 20.91 1.86
CA SER A 23 -2.40 20.20 1.03
C SER A 23 -3.19 19.07 1.72
N PHE A 24 -3.06 18.89 3.04
CA PHE A 24 -3.80 17.86 3.78
C PHE A 24 -5.06 18.39 4.51
N GLU A 25 -5.27 19.70 4.59
CA GLU A 25 -6.33 20.28 5.45
C GLU A 25 -7.52 20.93 4.75
N GLN A 26 -7.62 20.94 3.41
CA GLN A 26 -8.75 21.60 2.76
C GLN A 26 -9.75 20.64 2.08
N LYS A 27 -11.00 20.82 2.55
CA LYS A 27 -12.29 20.28 2.12
C LYS A 27 -12.39 19.95 0.63
N GLU A 28 -13.12 18.88 0.39
CA GLU A 28 -13.55 18.30 -0.89
C GLU A 28 -13.69 19.29 -2.06
N PRO A 29 -13.26 18.88 -3.26
CA PRO A 29 -13.91 19.29 -4.49
C PRO A 29 -14.89 18.20 -4.96
N PRO A 30 -16.12 18.57 -5.33
CA PRO A 30 -17.03 17.71 -6.07
C PRO A 30 -16.48 17.55 -7.50
N TYR A 31 -16.42 16.35 -8.04
CA TYR A 31 -15.96 16.08 -9.43
C TYR A 31 -16.67 16.99 -10.46
N PRO A 32 -16.16 17.25 -11.69
CA PRO A 32 -15.09 16.55 -12.42
C PRO A 32 -14.06 17.47 -13.14
N GLY A 33 -12.79 17.05 -13.16
CA GLY A 33 -11.82 17.40 -14.21
C GLY A 33 -11.33 18.86 -14.26
N THR A 34 -10.13 19.11 -13.76
CA THR A 34 -9.16 20.03 -14.37
C THR A 34 -7.77 19.76 -13.79
N ALA A 35 -6.79 19.69 -14.68
CA ALA A 35 -5.42 19.34 -14.34
C ALA A 35 -4.68 20.56 -13.79
N THR A 36 -4.13 20.46 -12.59
CA THR A 36 -3.08 21.37 -12.11
C THR A 36 -2.05 20.58 -11.29
N SER A 37 -0.77 20.77 -11.62
CA SER A 37 0.44 20.21 -10.99
C SER A 37 0.83 18.74 -11.28
N PRO A 38 2.13 18.45 -11.57
CA PRO A 38 2.70 17.10 -11.61
C PRO A 38 2.70 16.50 -10.19
N GLY A 39 1.55 16.00 -9.75
CA GLY A 39 1.36 15.47 -8.40
C GLY A 39 -0.10 15.43 -7.93
N ALA A 40 -0.96 16.30 -8.47
CA ALA A 40 -2.40 16.30 -8.18
C ALA A 40 -3.23 15.57 -9.26
N ARG A 41 -2.57 14.81 -10.12
CA ARG A 41 -3.26 13.99 -11.12
C ARG A 41 -3.94 12.82 -10.40
N PRO A 42 -5.22 12.54 -10.69
CA PRO A 42 -5.89 11.36 -10.14
C PRO A 42 -5.02 10.13 -10.41
N ARG A 43 -4.65 9.44 -9.33
CA ARG A 43 -3.99 8.15 -9.43
C ARG A 43 -5.04 7.11 -9.80
N VAL A 44 -4.65 6.22 -10.71
CA VAL A 44 -5.49 5.11 -11.15
C VAL A 44 -4.77 3.82 -10.81
N LEU A 45 -5.55 2.80 -10.48
CA LEU A 45 -5.03 1.45 -10.33
C LEU A 45 -4.95 0.81 -11.73
N VAL A 46 -3.75 0.39 -12.13
CA VAL A 46 -3.51 -0.23 -13.43
C VAL A 46 -3.13 -1.69 -13.21
N TYR A 47 -3.78 -2.59 -13.95
CA TYR A 47 -3.42 -4.01 -14.02
C TYR A 47 -2.44 -4.20 -15.18
N LEU A 48 -1.20 -4.58 -14.85
CA LEU A 48 -0.06 -4.62 -15.76
C LEU A 48 -0.20 -5.63 -16.90
N PRO A 49 -0.67 -6.88 -16.68
CA PRO A 49 -0.76 -7.88 -17.75
C PRO A 49 -1.61 -7.46 -18.95
N ALA A 50 -2.66 -6.67 -18.71
CA ALA A 50 -3.54 -6.14 -19.77
C ALA A 50 -3.38 -4.63 -19.98
N ASN A 51 -2.46 -3.97 -19.27
CA ASN A 51 -2.29 -2.52 -19.23
C ASN A 51 -3.62 -1.75 -19.07
N GLN A 52 -4.51 -2.27 -18.22
CA GLN A 52 -5.88 -1.76 -18.09
C GLN A 52 -6.09 -0.97 -16.81
N VAL A 53 -6.83 0.14 -16.90
CA VAL A 53 -7.29 0.89 -15.73
C VAL A 53 -8.48 0.20 -15.10
N ILE A 54 -8.37 -0.11 -13.81
CA ILE A 54 -9.46 -0.64 -13.00
C ILE A 54 -10.44 0.49 -12.66
N ARG A 55 -11.69 0.36 -13.13
CA ARG A 55 -12.74 1.36 -12.96
C ARG A 55 -13.94 0.88 -12.12
N SER A 56 -13.97 -0.39 -11.73
CA SER A 56 -15.04 -0.96 -10.92
C SER A 56 -14.56 -2.15 -10.10
N TYR A 57 -15.32 -2.52 -9.05
CA TYR A 57 -15.01 -3.71 -8.26
C TYR A 57 -15.18 -5.02 -9.03
N THR A 58 -16.10 -5.10 -10.00
CA THR A 58 -16.23 -6.29 -10.85
C THR A 58 -14.95 -6.55 -11.64
N GLN A 59 -14.32 -5.51 -12.19
CA GLN A 59 -13.03 -5.64 -12.89
C GLN A 59 -11.91 -6.02 -11.93
N LEU A 60 -11.84 -5.36 -10.76
CA LEU A 60 -10.82 -5.66 -9.77
C LEU A 60 -10.93 -7.10 -9.26
N GLU A 61 -12.14 -7.56 -8.97
CA GLU A 61 -12.44 -8.91 -8.46
C GLU A 61 -12.03 -9.98 -9.48
N HIS A 62 -12.31 -9.76 -10.77
CA HIS A 62 -11.84 -10.66 -11.83
C HIS A 62 -10.31 -10.79 -11.81
N CYS A 63 -9.58 -9.67 -11.85
CA CYS A 63 -8.11 -9.69 -11.84
C CYS A 63 -7.56 -10.32 -10.55
N LEU A 64 -8.13 -10.01 -9.38
CA LEU A 64 -7.71 -10.60 -8.12
C LEU A 64 -7.97 -12.11 -8.08
N THR A 65 -9.08 -12.57 -8.65
CA THR A 65 -9.41 -14.01 -8.74
C THR A 65 -8.43 -14.76 -9.63
N GLU A 66 -8.03 -14.20 -10.78
CA GLU A 66 -6.97 -14.77 -11.63
C GLU A 66 -5.64 -14.90 -10.90
N LEU A 67 -5.34 -13.94 -10.00
CA LEU A 67 -4.17 -13.99 -9.13
C LEU A 67 -4.36 -14.91 -7.92
N GLY A 68 -5.50 -15.59 -7.81
CA GLY A 68 -5.86 -16.56 -6.77
C GLY A 68 -6.26 -15.94 -5.43
N TRP A 69 -6.82 -14.73 -5.44
CA TRP A 69 -7.55 -14.20 -4.31
C TRP A 69 -9.01 -14.67 -4.36
N SER A 70 -9.67 -14.74 -3.22
CA SER A 70 -11.08 -15.12 -3.12
C SER A 70 -11.84 -14.12 -2.26
N ARG A 71 -13.16 -14.03 -2.49
CA ARG A 71 -14.05 -13.14 -1.75
C ARG A 71 -14.16 -13.61 -0.30
N TYR A 72 -13.80 -12.72 0.63
CA TYR A 72 -13.92 -12.99 2.06
C TYR A 72 -15.23 -12.40 2.60
N HIS A 73 -16.13 -13.27 3.07
CA HIS A 73 -17.40 -12.88 3.65
C HIS A 73 -17.29 -12.71 5.16
N ASN A 74 -17.17 -11.47 5.60
CA ASN A 74 -17.11 -11.13 7.01
C ASN A 74 -18.46 -10.56 7.47
N SER A 75 -19.24 -11.35 8.19
CA SER A 75 -20.55 -10.94 8.72
C SER A 75 -20.46 -9.79 9.72
N GLY A 76 -19.32 -9.61 10.38
CA GLY A 76 -19.09 -8.52 11.34
C GLY A 76 -18.81 -7.15 10.71
N CYS A 77 -18.58 -7.08 9.39
CA CYS A 77 -18.28 -5.83 8.69
C CYS A 77 -19.06 -5.72 7.36
N PRO A 78 -20.39 -5.60 7.38
CA PRO A 78 -21.23 -5.63 6.17
C PRO A 78 -20.99 -4.47 5.19
N ASN A 79 -20.29 -3.43 5.66
CA ASN A 79 -19.93 -2.23 4.90
C ASN A 79 -18.59 -2.36 4.15
N LEU A 80 -17.90 -3.51 4.27
CA LEU A 80 -16.61 -3.76 3.65
C LEU A 80 -16.69 -4.82 2.56
N LEU A 81 -15.80 -4.65 1.58
CA LEU A 81 -15.51 -5.58 0.53
C LEU A 81 -14.10 -6.15 0.78
N GLN A 82 -13.98 -7.45 1.04
CA GLN A 82 -12.72 -8.06 1.46
C GLN A 82 -12.31 -9.22 0.56
N PHE A 83 -11.01 -9.39 0.36
CA PHE A 83 -10.40 -10.49 -0.39
C PHE A 83 -9.26 -11.11 0.39
N HIS A 84 -9.20 -12.44 0.43
CA HIS A 84 -8.14 -13.20 1.09
C HIS A 84 -7.34 -14.02 0.06
N ARG A 85 -6.05 -14.23 0.32
CA ARG A 85 -5.20 -15.04 -0.57
C ARG A 85 -5.43 -16.54 -0.36
N SER A 86 -5.68 -16.95 0.87
CA SER A 86 -6.09 -18.29 1.27
C SER A 86 -6.60 -18.25 2.72
N GLU A 87 -7.32 -19.28 3.16
CA GLU A 87 -7.83 -19.39 4.55
C GLU A 87 -6.73 -19.37 5.63
N ASN A 88 -5.50 -19.73 5.25
CA ASN A 88 -4.36 -19.82 6.15
C ASN A 88 -3.36 -18.66 5.99
N SER A 89 -3.67 -17.67 5.14
CA SER A 89 -2.77 -16.55 4.86
C SER A 89 -3.25 -15.27 5.52
N ALA A 90 -2.31 -14.50 6.07
CA ALA A 90 -2.56 -13.16 6.59
C ALA A 90 -2.80 -12.10 5.52
N HIS A 91 -2.68 -12.47 4.25
CA HIS A 91 -2.88 -11.56 3.16
C HIS A 91 -4.38 -11.32 2.95
N LEU A 92 -4.82 -10.16 3.41
CA LEU A 92 -6.16 -9.64 3.22
C LEU A 92 -6.10 -8.26 2.57
N ILE A 93 -6.99 -8.01 1.61
CA ILE A 93 -7.28 -6.69 1.03
C ILE A 93 -8.65 -6.27 1.56
N SER A 94 -8.77 -5.05 2.08
CA SER A 94 -10.04 -4.50 2.58
C SER A 94 -10.37 -3.18 1.90
N LEU A 95 -11.55 -3.15 1.28
CA LEU A 95 -12.03 -2.08 0.44
C LEU A 95 -13.39 -1.60 0.95
N PRO A 96 -13.74 -0.31 0.74
CA PRO A 96 -15.08 0.16 1.05
C PRO A 96 -16.09 -0.47 0.08
N LYS A 97 -17.29 -0.80 0.54
CA LYS A 97 -18.29 -1.46 -0.31
C LYS A 97 -18.75 -0.62 -1.51
N ASN A 98 -18.82 0.70 -1.36
CA ASN A 98 -19.04 1.62 -2.47
C ASN A 98 -17.69 2.00 -3.12
N PHE A 99 -17.59 1.87 -4.44
CA PHE A 99 -16.42 2.24 -5.23
C PHE A 99 -16.14 3.75 -5.21
N ASP A 100 -17.15 4.60 -4.97
CA ASP A 100 -16.93 6.06 -4.83
C ASP A 100 -16.00 6.41 -3.66
N ASN A 101 -15.92 5.53 -2.66
CA ASN A 101 -15.03 5.65 -1.53
C ASN A 101 -13.63 5.06 -1.79
N PHE A 102 -13.37 4.53 -3.00
CA PHE A 102 -12.10 3.91 -3.38
C PHE A 102 -11.01 4.97 -3.58
N LYS A 103 -10.23 5.21 -2.53
CA LYS A 103 -9.14 6.17 -2.46
C LYS A 103 -7.77 5.54 -2.72
N THR A 104 -6.77 6.39 -2.91
CA THR A 104 -5.37 6.02 -3.19
C THR A 104 -4.76 5.07 -2.16
N LEU A 105 -5.15 5.16 -0.89
CA LEU A 105 -4.68 4.25 0.16
C LEU A 105 -5.07 2.79 -0.14
N HIS A 106 -6.27 2.55 -0.66
CA HIS A 106 -6.71 1.21 -1.07
C HIS A 106 -5.96 0.72 -2.31
N MET A 107 -5.64 1.62 -3.25
CA MET A 107 -4.83 1.29 -4.42
C MET A 107 -3.41 0.84 -4.00
N TYR A 108 -2.76 1.58 -3.09
CA TYR A 108 -1.44 1.20 -2.57
C TYR A 108 -1.47 -0.16 -1.87
N ASP A 109 -2.52 -0.46 -1.10
CA ASP A 109 -2.65 -1.74 -0.42
C ASP A 109 -2.65 -2.91 -1.41
N ILE A 110 -3.42 -2.79 -2.50
CA ILE A 110 -3.47 -3.77 -3.59
C ILE A 110 -2.09 -3.92 -4.24
N VAL A 111 -1.43 -2.80 -4.57
CA VAL A 111 -0.11 -2.79 -5.21
C VAL A 111 0.95 -3.43 -4.32
N VAL A 112 0.95 -3.14 -3.02
CA VAL A 112 1.91 -3.75 -2.08
C VAL A 112 1.73 -5.27 -2.09
N LYS A 113 0.49 -5.76 -2.01
CA LYS A 113 0.16 -7.20 -1.96
C LYS A 113 0.28 -7.92 -3.30
N ASN A 114 0.34 -7.18 -4.42
CA ASN A 114 0.38 -7.74 -5.78
C ASN A 114 1.37 -6.97 -6.68
N ARG A 115 2.56 -6.69 -6.16
CA ARG A 115 3.54 -5.76 -6.76
C ARG A 115 3.89 -6.04 -8.22
N SER A 116 3.90 -7.30 -8.63
CA SER A 116 4.25 -7.69 -10.00
C SER A 116 3.10 -7.49 -11.00
N PHE A 117 1.88 -7.24 -10.53
CA PHE A 117 0.67 -7.24 -11.35
C PHE A 117 -0.08 -5.91 -11.34
N PHE A 118 0.16 -5.04 -10.36
CA PHE A 118 -0.51 -3.75 -10.25
C PHE A 118 0.45 -2.60 -10.03
N GLU A 119 0.08 -1.42 -10.54
CA GLU A 119 0.74 -0.16 -10.26
C GLU A 119 -0.25 0.98 -10.00
N ASN A 120 0.25 2.01 -9.30
CA ASN A 120 -0.46 3.28 -9.14
C ASN A 120 -0.07 4.25 -10.26
N GLY A 121 -0.73 4.10 -11.41
CA GLY A 121 -0.51 4.91 -12.61
C GLY A 121 -1.09 6.32 -12.52
N VAL A 122 -0.66 7.18 -13.44
CA VAL A 122 -1.18 8.54 -13.62
C VAL A 122 -2.16 8.53 -14.79
N ALA A 123 -3.42 8.94 -14.58
CA ALA A 123 -4.56 8.74 -15.49
C ALA A 123 -4.42 9.23 -16.96
N ARG A 124 -3.33 9.90 -17.36
CA ARG A 124 -3.11 10.44 -18.72
C ARG A 124 -1.93 9.81 -19.47
N LEU A 125 -1.22 8.84 -18.90
CA LEU A 125 -0.07 8.19 -19.55
C LEU A 125 -0.40 6.89 -20.28
N ILE A 126 -1.68 6.50 -20.36
CA ILE A 126 -2.11 5.32 -21.12
C ILE A 126 -2.70 5.78 -22.46
N THR A 127 -1.88 6.45 -23.26
CA THR A 127 -2.03 6.44 -24.73
C THR A 127 -0.87 5.62 -25.26
N ASN A 128 -1.20 4.47 -25.85
CA ASN A 128 -0.32 3.50 -26.49
C ASN A 128 1.01 4.08 -26.99
N PRO A 129 2.16 3.50 -26.61
CA PRO A 129 3.19 3.20 -27.57
C PRO A 129 2.83 1.87 -28.24
N THR A 130 2.61 1.95 -29.54
CA THR A 130 2.45 0.83 -30.46
C THR A 130 3.41 -0.30 -30.14
N ARG A 131 2.83 -1.51 -30.06
CA ARG A 131 3.48 -2.81 -30.13
C ARG A 131 4.57 -2.82 -31.21
N GLU A 132 5.83 -2.76 -30.81
CA GLU A 132 6.95 -3.32 -31.55
C GLU A 132 8.17 -3.42 -30.61
N SER A 133 8.81 -4.58 -30.60
CA SER A 133 10.01 -4.97 -29.82
C SER A 133 9.84 -5.28 -28.32
N PHE A 134 9.04 -6.31 -28.00
CA PHE A 134 9.43 -7.26 -26.96
C PHE A 134 9.76 -8.58 -27.64
N GLU A 135 10.98 -8.66 -28.16
CA GLU A 135 11.62 -9.92 -28.45
C GLU A 135 11.78 -10.65 -27.12
N GLN A 136 11.08 -11.78 -26.98
CA GLN A 136 11.18 -12.68 -25.84
C GLN A 136 12.62 -13.17 -25.74
N LYS A 137 13.39 -12.60 -24.82
CA LYS A 137 14.50 -13.32 -24.20
C LYS A 137 13.94 -13.98 -22.94
N GLU A 138 13.59 -15.25 -23.06
CA GLU A 138 13.38 -16.10 -21.88
C GLU A 138 14.60 -15.99 -20.96
N PRO A 139 14.42 -15.79 -19.64
CA PRO A 139 15.53 -15.87 -18.72
C PRO A 139 15.93 -17.35 -18.58
N PRO A 140 17.20 -17.71 -18.79
CA PRO A 140 17.67 -19.03 -18.42
C PRO A 140 17.74 -19.09 -16.88
N TYR A 141 16.93 -19.94 -16.26
CA TYR A 141 17.38 -20.57 -15.02
C TYR A 141 18.30 -21.72 -15.43
N PRO A 142 19.46 -21.91 -14.78
CA PRO A 142 19.51 -22.13 -13.34
C PRO A 142 20.65 -21.38 -12.64
N GLY A 143 20.44 -21.06 -11.35
CA GLY A 143 21.52 -20.60 -10.49
C GLY A 143 21.03 -19.67 -9.41
N THR A 144 21.01 -20.17 -8.19
CA THR A 144 20.93 -19.43 -6.93
C THR A 144 21.91 -18.24 -6.92
N ALA A 145 21.44 -17.07 -7.31
CA ALA A 145 22.07 -15.80 -6.99
C ALA A 145 21.28 -15.18 -5.83
N THR A 146 21.55 -15.65 -4.62
CA THR A 146 21.26 -14.88 -3.40
C THR A 146 21.99 -13.57 -3.55
N SER A 147 21.23 -12.49 -3.76
CA SER A 147 21.79 -11.14 -3.80
C SER A 147 22.58 -10.90 -2.50
N PRO A 148 23.87 -10.54 -2.56
CA PRO A 148 24.69 -10.42 -1.37
C PRO A 148 24.17 -9.27 -0.50
N GLY A 149 23.68 -9.59 0.70
CA GLY A 149 23.55 -8.64 1.80
C GLY A 149 22.25 -7.80 1.89
N ALA A 150 21.09 -8.30 1.46
CA ALA A 150 19.82 -7.66 1.82
C ALA A 150 19.61 -7.78 3.33
N ARG A 151 19.96 -6.72 4.08
CA ARG A 151 19.77 -6.65 5.52
C ARG A 151 18.30 -6.91 5.86
N PRO A 152 18.00 -7.61 6.96
CA PRO A 152 16.61 -7.81 7.37
C PRO A 152 15.95 -6.45 7.54
N ARG A 153 14.74 -6.30 7.00
CA ARG A 153 13.98 -5.06 7.12
C ARG A 153 13.28 -5.03 8.48
N VAL A 154 13.29 -3.89 9.13
CA VAL A 154 12.64 -3.67 10.42
C VAL A 154 11.56 -2.61 10.29
N LEU A 155 10.45 -2.81 10.99
CA LEU A 155 9.41 -1.80 11.14
C LEU A 155 9.77 -0.89 12.31
N VAL A 156 9.83 0.41 12.08
CA VAL A 156 10.19 1.42 13.09
C VAL A 156 9.00 2.31 13.36
N TYR A 157 8.66 2.49 14.64
CA TYR A 157 7.71 3.50 15.10
C TYR A 157 8.46 4.82 15.30
N LEU A 158 8.08 5.82 14.51
CA LEU A 158 8.79 7.10 14.38
C LEU A 158 8.77 7.95 15.66
N PRO A 159 7.65 8.09 16.40
CA PRO A 159 7.60 8.93 17.59
C PRO A 159 8.62 8.55 18.68
N ALA A 160 8.89 7.26 18.85
CA ALA A 160 9.87 6.75 19.82
C ALA A 160 11.19 6.28 19.16
N ASN A 161 11.30 6.38 17.83
CA ASN A 161 12.38 5.79 17.03
C ASN A 161 12.68 4.32 17.40
N GLN A 162 11.62 3.54 17.65
CA GLN A 162 11.70 2.19 18.20
C GLN A 162 11.46 1.13 17.13
N GLU A 163 12.31 0.11 17.07
CA GLU A 163 12.06 -1.10 16.28
C GLU A 163 10.95 -1.96 16.91
N ILE A 164 9.96 -2.32 16.10
CA ILE A 164 8.88 -3.22 16.49
C ILE A 164 9.37 -4.66 16.40
N ARG A 165 9.47 -5.33 17.55
CA ARG A 165 9.99 -6.70 17.68
C ARG A 165 8.95 -7.72 18.16
N SER A 166 7.74 -7.28 18.49
CA SER A 166 6.64 -8.16 18.89
C SER A 166 5.27 -7.55 18.59
N TYR A 167 4.23 -8.39 18.55
CA TYR A 167 2.85 -7.89 18.39
C TYR A 167 2.35 -7.10 19.58
N THR A 168 2.82 -7.37 20.81
CA THR A 168 2.46 -6.56 21.98
C THR A 168 2.91 -5.11 21.81
N GLN A 169 4.14 -4.90 21.31
CA GLN A 169 4.66 -3.56 21.02
C GLN A 169 3.87 -2.88 19.88
N LEU A 170 3.63 -3.62 18.80
CA LEU A 170 2.87 -3.09 17.66
C LEU A 170 1.45 -2.70 18.06
N GLU A 171 0.77 -3.55 18.83
CA GLU A 171 -0.60 -3.34 19.29
C GLU A 171 -0.72 -2.11 20.18
N HIS A 172 0.23 -1.90 21.10
CA HIS A 172 0.30 -0.67 21.88
C HIS A 172 0.39 0.57 20.98
N CYS A 173 1.34 0.58 20.03
CA CYS A 173 1.51 1.70 19.09
C CYS A 173 0.27 1.92 18.23
N LEU A 174 -0.34 0.86 17.71
CA LEU A 174 -1.55 0.96 16.89
C LEU A 174 -2.75 1.48 17.72
N THR A 175 -2.87 1.07 18.98
CA THR A 175 -3.93 1.53 19.90
C THR A 175 -3.82 3.04 20.16
N GLU A 176 -2.61 3.55 20.39
CA GLU A 176 -2.36 4.99 20.51
C GLU A 176 -2.78 5.78 19.26
N LEU A 177 -2.72 5.15 18.08
CA LEU A 177 -3.14 5.72 16.80
C LEU A 177 -4.63 5.51 16.48
N GLY A 178 -5.40 4.97 17.43
CA GLY A 178 -6.85 4.75 17.30
C GLY A 178 -7.23 3.48 16.54
N TRP A 179 -6.36 2.47 16.51
CA TRP A 179 -6.72 1.14 16.01
C TRP A 179 -7.14 0.22 17.15
N SER A 180 -8.13 -0.60 16.91
CA SER A 180 -8.63 -1.58 17.86
C SER A 180 -8.49 -3.00 17.33
N ARG A 181 -8.40 -3.96 18.24
CA ARG A 181 -8.29 -5.38 17.91
C ARG A 181 -9.62 -5.89 17.33
N TYR A 182 -9.58 -6.40 16.10
CA TYR A 182 -10.73 -7.02 15.45
C TYR A 182 -10.75 -8.52 15.78
N HIS A 183 -11.78 -8.95 16.51
CA HIS A 183 -11.98 -10.36 16.86
C HIS A 183 -12.87 -11.03 15.82
N ASN A 184 -12.23 -11.70 14.86
CA ASN A 184 -12.93 -12.49 13.87
C ASN A 184 -12.79 -13.98 14.17
N SER A 185 -13.87 -14.60 14.64
CA SER A 185 -13.89 -16.05 14.92
C SER A 185 -13.74 -16.91 13.66
N GLY A 186 -14.01 -16.35 12.47
CA GLY A 186 -13.90 -17.06 11.19
C GLY A 186 -12.47 -17.26 10.68
N CYS A 187 -11.47 -16.59 11.25
CA CYS A 187 -10.07 -16.69 10.82
C CYS A 187 -9.11 -16.81 12.02
N PRO A 188 -9.05 -17.98 12.70
CA PRO A 188 -8.31 -18.16 13.95
C PRO A 188 -6.78 -17.98 13.80
N ASN A 189 -6.27 -18.02 12.57
CA ASN A 189 -4.86 -17.88 12.22
C ASN A 189 -4.41 -16.42 11.99
N LEU A 190 -5.35 -15.46 12.07
CA LEU A 190 -5.10 -14.06 11.77
C LEU A 190 -5.17 -13.15 12.99
N LEU A 191 -4.43 -12.05 12.89
CA LEU A 191 -4.20 -11.02 13.89
C LEU A 191 -4.61 -9.71 13.22
N GLN A 192 -5.81 -9.20 13.49
CA GLN A 192 -6.42 -8.12 12.70
C GLN A 192 -6.68 -6.86 13.53
N PHE A 193 -6.47 -5.67 12.95
CA PHE A 193 -6.76 -4.39 13.58
C PHE A 193 -7.62 -3.52 12.67
N HIS A 194 -8.65 -2.90 13.23
CA HIS A 194 -9.53 -1.99 12.50
C HIS A 194 -9.41 -0.57 13.08
N ARG A 195 -9.48 0.45 12.22
CA ARG A 195 -9.46 1.85 12.66
C ARG A 195 -10.81 2.32 13.22
N SER A 196 -11.89 1.72 12.74
CA SER A 196 -13.27 1.93 13.18
C SER A 196 -14.10 0.80 12.57
N GLU A 197 -15.21 0.42 13.20
CA GLU A 197 -16.11 -0.64 12.74
C GLU A 197 -16.68 -0.40 11.33
N ASN A 198 -16.72 0.86 10.89
CA ASN A 198 -17.22 1.26 9.56
C ASN A 198 -16.11 1.65 8.57
N SER A 199 -14.84 1.46 8.95
CA SER A 199 -13.71 1.83 8.10
C SER A 199 -13.21 0.66 7.27
N ALA A 200 -12.91 0.91 6.00
CA ALA A 200 -12.20 -0.06 5.15
C ALA A 200 -10.73 -0.27 5.55
N HIS A 201 -10.23 0.51 6.51
CA HIS A 201 -8.89 0.37 7.02
C HIS A 201 -8.80 -0.82 7.98
N LEU A 202 -8.26 -1.92 7.47
CA LEU A 202 -7.98 -3.14 8.22
C LEU A 202 -6.55 -3.57 7.99
N ILE A 203 -5.79 -3.75 9.07
CA ILE A 203 -4.46 -4.37 9.05
C ILE A 203 -4.66 -5.85 9.36
N SER A 204 -4.13 -6.75 8.53
CA SER A 204 -4.18 -8.20 8.77
C SER A 204 -2.78 -8.78 8.81
N LEU A 205 -2.45 -9.41 9.93
CA LEU A 205 -1.14 -9.95 10.25
C LEU A 205 -1.26 -11.45 10.56
N PRO A 206 -0.19 -12.23 10.34
CA PRO A 206 -0.19 -13.62 10.74
C PRO A 206 -0.15 -13.72 12.27
N LYS A 207 -0.84 -14.70 12.85
CA LYS A 207 -0.89 -14.85 14.31
C LYS A 207 0.46 -15.14 14.95
N ASN A 208 1.32 -15.91 14.27
CA ASN A 208 2.72 -16.07 14.68
C ASN A 208 3.59 -14.94 14.09
N PHE A 209 4.36 -14.27 14.96
CA PHE A 209 5.27 -13.19 14.59
C PHE A 209 6.43 -13.68 13.70
N ASP A 210 6.81 -14.96 13.75
CA ASP A 210 7.83 -15.53 12.85
C ASP A 210 7.43 -15.44 11.37
N ASN A 211 6.12 -15.34 11.10
CA ASN A 211 5.58 -15.17 9.76
C ASN A 211 5.44 -13.68 9.36
N PHE A 212 5.84 -12.73 10.23
CA PHE A 212 5.75 -11.30 10.00
C PHE A 212 6.83 -10.82 9.01
N LYS A 213 6.46 -10.87 7.73
CA LYS A 213 7.30 -10.46 6.59
C LYS A 213 7.16 -8.98 6.22
N THR A 214 8.10 -8.50 5.40
CA THR A 214 8.17 -7.12 4.87
C THR A 214 6.87 -6.63 4.23
N LEU A 215 6.10 -7.50 3.59
CA LEU A 215 4.80 -7.15 3.02
C LEU A 215 3.84 -6.58 4.09
N HIS A 216 3.80 -7.21 5.26
CA HIS A 216 2.96 -6.78 6.38
C HIS A 216 3.46 -5.45 6.97
N MET A 217 4.77 -5.25 7.00
CA MET A 217 5.38 -3.98 7.43
C MET A 217 4.95 -2.83 6.51
N TYR A 218 5.02 -3.03 5.19
CA TYR A 218 4.58 -2.02 4.23
C TYR A 218 3.08 -1.74 4.27
N ASP A 219 2.25 -2.75 4.53
CA ASP A 219 0.81 -2.56 4.73
C ASP A 219 0.53 -1.61 5.92
N ILE A 220 1.23 -1.81 7.04
CA ILE A 220 1.17 -0.92 8.21
C ILE A 220 1.62 0.49 7.85
N VAL A 221 2.74 0.64 7.13
CA VAL A 221 3.27 1.94 6.70
C VAL A 221 2.30 2.66 5.76
N VAL A 222 1.70 1.97 4.80
CA VAL A 222 0.72 2.58 3.89
C VAL A 222 -0.48 3.14 4.67
N LYS A 223 -0.91 2.44 5.72
CA LYS A 223 -2.07 2.82 6.54
C LYS A 223 -1.73 3.85 7.63
N ASN A 224 -0.46 3.99 8.00
CA ASN A 224 0.02 4.83 9.10
C ASN A 224 1.31 5.60 8.73
N ARG A 225 1.32 6.18 7.52
CA ARG A 225 2.54 6.71 6.86
C ARG A 225 3.33 7.73 7.69
N SER A 226 2.67 8.49 8.55
CA SER A 226 3.34 9.50 9.39
C SER A 226 3.99 8.93 10.65
N PHE A 227 3.72 7.67 10.99
CA PHE A 227 4.10 7.06 12.27
C PHE A 227 5.00 5.85 12.13
N PHE A 228 5.05 5.23 10.95
CA PHE A 228 5.86 4.05 10.71
C PHE A 228 6.73 4.17 9.46
N GLU A 229 7.89 3.54 9.51
CA GLU A 229 8.83 3.41 8.41
C GLU A 229 9.42 2.00 8.39
N VAL A 230 9.77 1.50 7.20
CA VAL A 230 10.58 0.27 7.06
C VAL A 230 12.03 0.66 6.83
N ARG A 231 12.93 0.23 7.71
CA ARG A 231 14.38 0.50 7.61
C ARG A 231 15.17 -0.79 7.38
N ASP A 232 16.39 -0.66 6.90
CA ASP A 232 17.37 -1.74 6.97
C ASP A 232 17.79 -1.92 8.44
N ALA A 233 17.79 -3.17 8.92
CA ALA A 233 18.35 -3.47 10.23
C ALA A 233 19.79 -2.96 10.28
N THR A 234 20.12 -2.28 11.36
CA THR A 234 21.52 -1.95 11.63
C THR A 234 22.27 -3.26 11.91
N ALA A 235 23.47 -3.41 11.32
CA ALA A 235 24.32 -4.53 11.68
C ALA A 235 24.75 -4.32 13.13
N CYS A 236 24.43 -5.28 14.01
CA CYS A 236 25.01 -5.35 15.34
C CYS A 236 26.52 -5.60 15.24
#